data_AF-A0A2S2QHI1-F1
#
_entry.id   AF-A0A2S2QHI1-F1
#
_cell.length_a   1.000
_cell.length_b   1.000
_cell.length_c   1.000
_cell.angle_alpha   90.00
_cell.angle_beta   90.00
_cell.angle_gamma   90.00
#
_symmetry.space_group_name_H-M   'P 1'
#
loop_
_entity.id
_entity.type
_entity.pdbx_description
1 polymer ?
#
loop_
_entity_poly.entity_id
_entity_poly.type
_entity_poly.pdbx_seq_one_letter_code
_entity_poly.pdbx_strand_id
1 'polypeptide(L)'
;MKNIYRILRSVMLLQIALNSLTTILLCSITIMNYFNGLSLTSPMNIRLLMAIVTYSSHIFFICYLFEDINEQKESLNFALYSSGWTESSIKCKKILLLAMRLNNAEKLKLQITKKQIVNFELFTSIMQTTYSVSSLLVKQCSKKM
;
A
#
# COMPACT_ATOMS: atom_id res chain seq x y z
N MET A 1 9.22 -3.70 21.94
CA MET A 1 8.77 -2.98 20.73
C MET A 1 8.98 -3.77 19.43
N LYS A 2 10.18 -4.34 19.18
CA LYS A 2 10.49 -5.11 17.95
C LYS A 2 9.52 -6.28 17.62
N ASN A 3 9.03 -7.00 18.64
CA ASN A 3 8.04 -8.09 18.45
C ASN A 3 6.65 -7.59 18.03
N ILE A 4 6.19 -6.47 18.61
CA ILE A 4 4.90 -5.85 18.27
C ILE A 4 4.93 -5.38 16.82
N TYR A 5 6.02 -4.71 16.43
CA TYR A 5 6.22 -4.28 15.04
C TYR A 5 6.26 -5.46 14.05
N ARG A 6 6.88 -6.58 14.42
CA ARG A 6 6.92 -7.78 13.58
C ARG A 6 5.53 -8.39 13.36
N ILE A 7 4.72 -8.47 14.42
CA ILE A 7 3.35 -8.96 14.34
C ILE A 7 2.50 -8.01 13.50
N LEU A 8 2.56 -6.70 13.80
CA LEU A 8 1.83 -5.67 13.09
C LEU A 8 2.17 -5.66 11.61
N ARG A 9 3.46 -5.78 11.26
CA ARG A 9 3.90 -5.95 9.87
C ARG A 9 3.24 -7.13 9.20
N SER A 10 3.31 -8.32 9.80
CA SER A 10 2.73 -9.53 9.20
C SER A 10 1.22 -9.40 8.99
N VAL A 11 0.51 -8.81 9.96
CA VAL A 11 -0.93 -8.59 9.89
C VAL A 11 -1.29 -7.58 8.79
N MET A 12 -0.57 -6.46 8.70
CA MET A 12 -0.80 -5.45 7.66
C MET A 12 -0.55 -5.99 6.25
N LEU A 13 0.52 -6.78 6.06
CA LEU A 13 0.80 -7.41 4.77
C LEU A 13 -0.31 -8.39 4.36
N LEU A 14 -0.76 -9.22 5.31
CA LEU A 14 -1.87 -10.13 5.08
C LEU A 14 -3.15 -9.38 4.73
N GLN A 15 -3.44 -8.27 5.43
CA GLN A 15 -4.60 -7.45 5.18
C GLN A 15 -4.58 -6.80 3.78
N ILE A 16 -3.43 -6.28 3.34
CA ILE A 16 -3.27 -5.74 1.97
C ILE A 16 -3.48 -6.84 0.93
N ALA A 17 -2.89 -8.02 1.14
CA ALA A 17 -3.03 -9.15 0.21
C ALA A 17 -4.48 -9.62 0.10
N LEU A 18 -5.20 -9.75 1.22
CA LEU A 18 -6.60 -10.14 1.24
C LEU A 18 -7.48 -9.07 0.57
N ASN A 19 -7.31 -7.80 0.94
CA ASN A 19 -8.12 -6.71 0.37
C ASN A 19 -7.89 -6.55 -1.14
N SER A 20 -6.66 -6.72 -1.63
CA SER A 20 -6.35 -6.65 -3.05
C SER A 20 -6.98 -7.80 -3.83
N LEU A 21 -6.91 -9.04 -3.31
CA LEU A 21 -7.59 -10.19 -3.89
C LEU A 21 -9.11 -9.98 -3.95
N THR A 22 -9.71 -9.52 -2.85
CA THR A 22 -11.15 -9.22 -2.80
C THR A 22 -11.55 -8.15 -3.80
N THR A 23 -10.74 -7.10 -3.97
CA THR A 23 -11.00 -6.03 -4.94
C THR A 23 -11.00 -6.57 -6.38
N ILE A 24 -10.02 -7.41 -6.75
CA ILE A 24 -9.94 -8.03 -8.07
C ILE A 24 -11.16 -8.92 -8.35
N LEU A 25 -11.57 -9.73 -7.37
CA LEU A 25 -12.75 -10.60 -7.49
C LEU A 25 -14.04 -9.78 -7.68
N LEU A 26 -14.23 -8.72 -6.89
CA LEU A 26 -15.40 -7.83 -7.00
C LEU A 26 -15.48 -7.15 -8.37
N CYS A 27 -14.36 -6.65 -8.90
CA CYS A 27 -14.30 -6.08 -10.24
C CYS A 27 -14.69 -7.13 -11.30
N SER A 28 -14.16 -8.36 -11.17
CA SER A 28 -14.45 -9.45 -12.10
C SER A 28 -15.93 -9.86 -12.10
N ILE A 29 -16.56 -9.94 -10.92
CA ILE A 29 -17.99 -10.25 -10.78
C ILE A 29 -18.86 -9.16 -11.39
N THR A 30 -18.50 -7.88 -11.17
CA THR A 30 -19.23 -6.74 -11.72
C THR A 30 -19.22 -6.77 -13.25
N ILE A 31 -18.07 -7.08 -13.86
CA ILE A 31 -17.93 -7.24 -15.31
C ILE A 31 -18.79 -8.42 -15.80
N MET A 32 -18.74 -9.56 -15.13
CA MET A 32 -19.53 -10.73 -15.51
C MET A 32 -21.04 -10.45 -15.44
N ASN A 33 -21.51 -9.76 -14.40
CA ASN A 33 -22.90 -9.35 -14.28
C ASN A 33 -23.34 -8.47 -15.44
N TYR A 34 -22.49 -7.52 -15.86
CA TYR A 34 -22.76 -6.67 -17.01
C TYR A 34 -22.94 -7.48 -18.30
N PHE A 35 -22.05 -8.43 -18.59
CA PHE A 35 -22.16 -9.30 -19.77
C PHE A 35 -23.35 -10.28 -19.71
N ASN A 36 -23.78 -10.68 -18.51
CA ASN A 36 -24.98 -11.50 -18.30
C ASN A 36 -26.30 -10.71 -18.44
N GLY A 37 -26.23 -9.43 -18.84
CA GLY A 37 -27.41 -8.61 -19.07
C GLY A 37 -28.03 -7.99 -17.82
N LEU A 38 -27.36 -8.08 -16.66
CA LEU A 38 -27.78 -7.32 -15.48
C LEU A 38 -27.44 -5.84 -15.68
N SER A 39 -28.43 -4.96 -15.50
CA SER A 39 -28.20 -3.51 -15.53
C SER A 39 -27.17 -3.08 -14.48
N LEU A 40 -26.28 -2.16 -14.84
CA LEU A 40 -25.37 -1.47 -13.93
C LEU A 40 -26.10 -0.76 -12.78
N THR A 41 -27.33 -0.30 -13.02
CA THR A 41 -28.17 0.37 -12.00
C THR A 41 -28.92 -0.60 -11.09
N SER A 42 -28.73 -1.92 -11.27
CA SER A 42 -29.29 -2.91 -10.35
C SER A 42 -28.77 -2.66 -8.92
N PRO A 43 -29.63 -2.77 -7.88
CA PRO A 43 -29.21 -2.64 -6.49
C PRO A 43 -28.01 -3.52 -6.13
N MET A 44 -27.92 -4.70 -6.76
CA MET A 44 -26.79 -5.62 -6.58
C MET A 44 -25.47 -5.02 -7.10
N ASN A 45 -25.46 -4.45 -8.30
CA ASN A 45 -24.25 -3.86 -8.89
C ASN A 45 -23.84 -2.57 -8.19
N ILE A 46 -24.79 -1.77 -7.70
CA ILE A 46 -24.49 -0.60 -6.86
C ILE A 46 -23.79 -1.03 -5.56
N ARG A 47 -24.29 -2.09 -4.90
CA ARG A 47 -23.66 -2.63 -3.69
C ARG A 47 -22.24 -3.14 -3.96
N LEU A 48 -22.02 -3.80 -5.10
CA LEU A 48 -20.69 -4.25 -5.52
C LEU A 48 -19.74 -3.06 -5.79
N LEU A 49 -20.22 -2.01 -6.46
CA LEU A 49 -19.42 -0.80 -6.71
C LEU A 49 -19.00 -0.12 -5.41
N MET A 50 -19.93 0.03 -4.46
CA MET A 50 -19.64 0.59 -3.14
C MET A 50 -18.62 -0.27 -2.37
N ALA A 51 -18.70 -1.59 -2.49
CA ALA A 51 -17.71 -2.49 -1.90
C ALA A 51 -16.33 -2.29 -2.53
N ILE A 52 -16.22 -2.20 -3.87
CA ILE A 52 -14.96 -1.93 -4.58
C ILE A 52 -14.32 -0.63 -4.07
N VAL A 53 -15.11 0.45 -3.96
CA VAL A 53 -14.63 1.73 -3.43
C VAL A 53 -14.13 1.56 -1.99
N THR A 54 -14.89 0.89 -1.13
CA THR A 54 -14.53 0.68 0.29
C THR A 54 -13.20 -0.07 0.44
N TYR A 55 -13.02 -1.19 -0.26
CA TYR A 55 -11.77 -1.97 -0.19
C TYR A 55 -10.58 -1.21 -0.80
N SER A 56 -10.82 -0.48 -1.89
CA SER A 56 -9.79 0.36 -2.52
C SER A 56 -9.35 1.49 -1.59
N SER A 57 -10.29 2.17 -0.92
CA SER A 57 -9.99 3.19 0.10
C SER A 57 -9.23 2.60 1.28
N HIS A 58 -9.56 1.39 1.73
CA HIS A 58 -8.81 0.70 2.79
C HIS A 58 -7.34 0.50 2.42
N ILE A 59 -7.05 0.01 1.20
CA ILE A 59 -5.67 -0.16 0.73
C ILE A 59 -4.99 1.20 0.60
N PHE A 60 -5.69 2.20 0.06
CA PHE A 60 -5.18 3.57 -0.09
C PHE A 60 -4.75 4.17 1.25
N PHE A 61 -5.60 4.13 2.28
CA PHE A 61 -5.27 4.70 3.59
C PHE A 61 -4.07 4.02 4.24
N ILE A 62 -3.98 2.68 4.12
CA ILE A 62 -2.82 1.94 4.62
C ILE A 62 -1.55 2.39 3.89
N CYS A 63 -1.56 2.42 2.56
CA CYS A 63 -0.40 2.82 1.78
C CYS A 63 0.01 4.28 2.03
N TYR A 64 -0.96 5.19 2.15
CA TYR A 64 -0.73 6.60 2.47
C TYR A 64 -0.08 6.78 3.85
N LEU A 65 -0.61 6.12 4.88
CA LEU A 65 -0.05 6.20 6.23
C LEU A 65 1.40 5.71 6.28
N PHE A 66 1.71 4.62 5.57
CA PHE A 66 3.07 4.10 5.52
C PHE A 66 4.04 4.99 4.72
N GLU A 67 3.55 5.65 3.66
CA GLU A 67 4.31 6.65 2.92
C GLU A 67 4.68 7.85 3.83
N ASP A 68 3.69 8.43 4.52
CA ASP A 68 3.88 9.56 5.42
C ASP A 68 4.86 9.24 6.56
N ILE A 69 4.71 8.07 7.20
CA ILE A 69 5.67 7.60 8.21
C ILE A 69 7.08 7.50 7.62
N ASN A 70 7.20 7.05 6.37
CA ASN A 70 8.50 6.92 5.72
C ASN A 70 9.11 8.28 5.39
N GLU A 71 8.32 9.21 4.87
CA GLU A 71 8.74 10.57 4.54
C GLU A 71 9.19 11.34 5.78
N GLN A 72 8.43 11.27 6.88
CA GLN A 72 8.81 11.90 8.15
C GLN A 72 10.14 11.35 8.70
N LYS A 73 10.40 10.05 8.54
CA LYS A 73 11.67 9.45 8.97
C LYS A 73 12.85 9.93 8.13
N GLU A 74 12.67 10.05 6.82
CA GLU A 74 13.69 10.58 5.92
C GLU A 74 13.95 12.08 6.18
N SER A 75 12.88 12.85 6.39
CA SER A 75 12.95 14.27 6.80
C SER A 75 13.70 14.46 8.12
N LEU A 76 13.45 13.62 9.13
CA LEU A 76 14.18 13.67 10.40
C LEU A 76 15.67 13.40 10.21
N ASN A 77 16.03 12.38 9.42
CA ASN A 77 17.44 12.09 9.13
C ASN A 77 18.11 13.25 8.36
N PHE A 78 17.39 13.87 7.43
CA PHE A 78 17.86 15.04 6.69
C PHE A 78 18.05 16.26 7.59
N ALA A 79 17.13 16.52 8.51
CA ALA A 79 17.22 17.60 9.48
C ALA A 79 18.42 17.40 10.43
N LEU A 80 18.64 16.17 10.92
CA LEU A 80 19.82 15.83 11.71
C LEU A 80 21.12 16.00 10.92
N TYR A 81 21.15 15.61 9.65
CA TYR A 81 22.31 15.83 8.79
C TYR A 81 22.58 17.31 8.52
N SER A 82 21.52 18.12 8.44
CA SER A 82 21.61 19.57 8.19
C SER A 82 21.89 20.40 9.46
N SER A 83 21.95 19.78 10.65
CA SER A 83 22.01 20.50 11.93
C SER A 83 23.37 21.08 12.31
N GLY A 84 24.24 21.44 11.35
CA GLY A 84 25.56 22.03 11.61
C GLY A 84 26.52 21.11 12.39
N TRP A 85 26.35 19.79 12.29
CA TRP A 85 27.05 18.81 13.13
C TRP A 85 28.58 18.81 12.98
N THR A 86 29.11 19.40 11.92
CA THR A 86 30.55 19.53 11.65
C THR A 86 31.27 20.36 12.72
N GLU A 87 30.62 21.39 13.25
CA GLU A 87 31.16 22.29 14.27
C GLU A 87 30.86 21.82 15.69
N SER A 88 29.95 20.85 15.85
CA SER A 88 29.53 20.32 17.15
C SER A 88 30.61 19.48 17.87
N SER A 89 30.47 19.38 19.19
CA SER A 89 31.35 18.56 20.04
C SER A 89 31.35 17.07 19.65
N ILE A 90 32.44 16.36 19.94
CA ILE A 90 32.58 14.91 19.68
C ILE A 90 31.45 14.11 20.33
N LYS A 91 30.97 14.52 21.52
CA LYS A 91 29.81 13.91 22.19
C LYS A 91 28.53 14.07 21.35
N CYS A 92 28.26 15.28 20.86
CA CYS A 92 27.10 15.56 20.02
C CYS A 92 27.16 14.77 18.71
N LYS A 93 28.33 14.72 18.05
CA LYS A 93 28.56 13.91 16.83
C LYS A 93 28.25 12.43 17.05
N LYS A 94 28.69 11.85 18.18
CA LYS A 94 28.41 10.44 18.52
C LYS A 94 26.91 10.20 18.75
N ILE A 95 26.21 11.11 19.43
CA ILE A 95 24.77 11.01 19.69
C ILE A 95 23.98 11.13 18.37
N LEU A 96 24.36 12.07 17.50
CA LEU A 96 23.73 12.27 16.20
C LEU A 96 23.89 11.04 15.30
N LEU A 97 25.11 10.48 15.26
CA LEU A 97 25.41 9.24 14.53
C LEU A 97 24.59 8.07 15.09
N LEU A 98 24.46 7.97 16.42
CA LEU A 98 23.64 6.95 17.07
C LEU A 98 22.16 7.14 16.70
N ALA A 99 21.64 8.36 16.74
CA ALA A 99 20.25 8.67 16.39
C ALA A 99 19.94 8.32 14.93
N MET A 100 20.79 8.73 13.99
CA MET A 100 20.66 8.34 12.57
C MET A 100 20.74 6.82 12.39
N ARG A 101 21.69 6.14 13.08
CA ARG A 101 21.80 4.68 13.02
C ARG A 101 20.58 3.99 13.60
N LEU A 102 20.03 4.44 14.72
CA LEU A 102 18.82 3.85 15.30
C LEU A 102 17.61 4.07 14.40
N ASN A 103 17.45 5.28 13.85
CA ASN A 103 16.36 5.61 12.95
C ASN A 103 16.42 4.85 11.60
N ASN A 104 17.64 4.51 11.14
CA ASN A 104 17.87 3.72 9.93
C ASN A 104 17.91 2.19 10.19
N ALA A 105 18.38 1.76 11.37
CA ALA A 105 18.49 0.34 11.74
C ALA A 105 17.13 -0.27 12.10
N GLU A 106 16.20 0.52 12.64
CA GLU A 106 14.79 0.19 12.49
C GLU A 106 14.41 0.40 11.03
N LYS A 107 14.60 -0.65 10.22
CA LYS A 107 13.95 -0.83 8.90
C LYS A 107 12.43 -0.87 9.08
N LEU A 108 11.88 0.26 9.52
CA LEU A 108 10.48 0.55 9.71
C LEU A 108 9.80 0.87 8.36
N LYS A 109 10.57 0.88 7.26
CA LYS A 109 10.04 0.65 5.91
C LYS A 109 9.35 -0.71 5.94
N LEU A 110 8.02 -0.71 5.96
CA LEU A 110 7.23 -1.93 6.01
C LEU A 110 7.37 -2.62 4.65
N GLN A 111 8.40 -3.46 4.54
CA GLN A 111 8.70 -4.18 3.32
C GLN A 111 7.74 -5.38 3.21
N ILE A 112 7.01 -5.47 2.10
CA ILE A 112 6.23 -6.66 1.72
C ILE A 112 7.19 -7.81 1.39
N THR A 113 8.18 -7.50 0.56
CA THR A 113 9.22 -8.41 0.07
C THR A 113 10.56 -7.69 0.10
N LYS A 114 11.70 -8.39 -0.09
CA LYS A 114 13.04 -7.77 -0.20
C LYS A 114 13.12 -6.60 -1.20
N LYS A 115 12.20 -6.51 -2.16
CA LYS A 115 12.14 -5.48 -3.21
C LYS A 115 10.90 -4.59 -3.18
N GLN A 116 9.92 -4.86 -2.32
CA GLN A 116 8.61 -4.21 -2.40
C GLN A 116 8.26 -3.61 -1.05
N ILE A 117 7.99 -2.32 -1.04
CA ILE A 117 7.68 -1.52 0.16
C ILE A 117 6.17 -1.23 0.14
N VAL A 118 5.53 -1.20 1.31
CA VAL A 118 4.17 -0.66 1.43
C VAL A 118 4.28 0.85 1.27
N ASN A 119 3.91 1.34 0.09
CA ASN A 119 4.01 2.73 -0.31
C ASN A 119 2.91 3.02 -1.35
N PHE A 120 2.81 4.27 -1.82
CA PHE A 120 1.81 4.64 -2.83
C PHE A 120 2.03 3.93 -4.18
N GLU A 121 3.27 3.56 -4.48
CA GLU A 121 3.64 2.77 -5.67
C GLU A 121 2.99 1.37 -5.64
N LEU A 122 2.93 0.73 -4.48
CA LEU A 122 2.24 -0.55 -4.31
C LEU A 122 0.74 -0.43 -4.62
N PHE A 123 0.08 0.61 -4.12
CA PHE A 123 -1.33 0.86 -4.41
C PHE A 123 -1.55 0.98 -5.93
N THR A 124 -0.69 1.76 -6.60
CA THR A 124 -0.73 1.93 -8.06
C THR A 124 -0.55 0.60 -8.78
N SER A 125 0.40 -0.22 -8.34
CA SER A 125 0.65 -1.57 -8.90
C SER A 125 -0.56 -2.51 -8.74
N ILE A 126 -1.23 -2.48 -7.58
CA ILE A 126 -2.47 -3.25 -7.34
C ILE A 126 -3.58 -2.80 -8.30
N MET A 127 -3.76 -1.49 -8.49
CA MET A 127 -4.77 -0.96 -9.40
C MET A 127 -4.47 -1.31 -10.86
N GLN A 128 -3.21 -1.22 -11.30
CA GLN A 128 -2.79 -1.64 -12.63
C GLN A 128 -3.04 -3.12 -12.88
N THR A 129 -2.77 -3.97 -11.89
CA THR A 129 -3.04 -5.41 -11.97
C THR A 129 -4.53 -5.68 -12.08
N THR A 130 -5.34 -5.01 -11.25
CA THR A 130 -6.81 -5.12 -11.27
C THR A 130 -7.39 -4.70 -12.61
N TYR A 131 -6.91 -3.60 -13.18
CA TYR A 131 -7.29 -3.13 -14.52
C TYR A 131 -6.89 -4.12 -15.61
N SER A 132 -5.67 -4.67 -15.54
CA SER A 132 -5.17 -5.63 -16.52
C SER A 132 -6.02 -6.90 -16.53
N VAL A 133 -6.32 -7.47 -15.36
CA VAL A 133 -7.22 -8.64 -15.23
C VAL A 133 -8.61 -8.32 -15.78
N SER A 134 -9.16 -7.16 -15.41
CA SER A 134 -10.48 -6.71 -15.87
C SER A 134 -10.54 -6.56 -17.39
N SER A 135 -9.52 -5.96 -18.00
CA SER A 135 -9.40 -5.77 -19.45
C SER A 135 -9.33 -7.11 -20.19
N LEU A 136 -8.55 -8.07 -19.66
CA LEU A 136 -8.50 -9.43 -20.20
C LEU A 136 -9.85 -10.14 -20.14
N LEU A 137 -10.57 -10.01 -19.01
CA LEU A 137 -11.91 -10.58 -18.84
C LEU A 137 -12.91 -9.98 -19.84
N VAL A 138 -12.94 -8.65 -19.97
CA VAL A 138 -13.79 -7.96 -20.95
C VAL A 138 -13.51 -8.46 -22.37
N LYS A 139 -12.23 -8.59 -22.73
CA LYS A 139 -11.82 -9.10 -24.05
C LYS A 139 -12.26 -10.54 -24.29
N GLN A 140 -12.23 -11.39 -23.26
CA GLN A 140 -12.71 -12.78 -23.36
C GLN A 140 -14.23 -12.86 -23.48
N CYS A 141 -14.97 -12.10 -22.67
CA CYS A 141 -16.43 -12.05 -22.72
C CYS A 141 -16.93 -11.50 -24.06
N SER A 142 -16.29 -10.45 -24.59
CA SER A 142 -16.63 -9.87 -25.90
C SER A 142 -16.40 -10.83 -27.08
N LYS A 143 -15.50 -11.82 -26.96
CA LYS A 143 -15.29 -12.83 -28.03
C LYS A 143 -16.33 -13.94 -28.02
N LYS A 144 -17.03 -14.13 -26.90
CA LYS A 144 -17.99 -15.23 -26.70
C LYS A 144 -19.42 -14.85 -27.08
N MET A 145 -19.66 -13.56 -27.27
CA MET A 145 -20.92 -12.96 -27.70
C MET A 145 -20.89 -12.77 -29.22
#